data_AF-A0A414JBQ9-F1
#
_entry.id   AF-A0A414JBQ9-F1
#
_cell.length_a   1.000
_cell.length_b   1.000
_cell.length_c   1.000
_cell.angle_alpha   90.00
_cell.angle_beta   90.00
_cell.angle_gamma   90.00
#
_symmetry.space_group_name_H-M   'P 1'
#
loop_
_entity.id
_entity.type
_entity.pdbx_description
1 polymer ?
#
loop_
_entity_poly.entity_id
_entity_poly.type
_entity_poly.pdbx_seq_one_letter_code
_entity_poly.pdbx_strand_id
1 'polypeptide(L)'
;MDKNQIFIKNGTEYKKMTKELLAESNLAELIGDRNKMVGIKPNLVSPSDPSDGGTTHPEIVAGILEYLKENGFQNMMILEGSWVGDRTADAFEVCGYRSLCEDYDVRFYDTQKDKSYVKDCSGLELKICESVKKVDFLINVPVMKGHCQTKITCALKNMKGLIPNTEKRHFHAMGLHKPIAHLNTGIHQDFIVVDNICGDLDFEDGGNPVVMNRIWTAMDPVLVDAYVCKQLHYEAEEVPYVKMAAELGVGCADISKADIQILGEAAEHHIAERRKVVDVADAVEEVESCSACYGYLIPALDMLKQEGLFEKLHEKICIGQGYRGKTGELGVGHCTRNFRCHVEGCPPTETQIYEYLKDYIAKHS
;
A
#
# COMPACT_ATOMS: atom_id res chain seq x y z
N MET A 1 22.65 -9.55 -4.05
CA MET A 1 21.33 -9.99 -4.53
C MET A 1 21.15 -9.49 -5.95
N ASP A 2 20.70 -10.35 -6.87
CA ASP A 2 20.39 -9.97 -8.25
C ASP A 2 18.96 -9.46 -8.40
N LYS A 3 18.66 -8.75 -9.50
CA LYS A 3 17.35 -8.12 -9.72
C LYS A 3 16.17 -9.10 -9.71
N ASN A 4 16.39 -10.34 -10.13
CA ASN A 4 15.35 -11.34 -10.23
C ASN A 4 15.16 -12.18 -8.96
N GLN A 5 15.97 -11.94 -7.91
CA GLN A 5 15.90 -12.71 -6.68
C GLN A 5 14.90 -12.10 -5.71
N ILE A 6 14.18 -12.97 -4.98
CA ILE A 6 13.36 -12.60 -3.82
C ILE A 6 13.73 -13.56 -2.68
N PHE A 7 14.28 -13.04 -1.60
CA PHE A 7 14.59 -13.86 -0.42
C PHE A 7 13.48 -13.71 0.61
N ILE A 8 13.03 -14.84 1.15
CA ILE A 8 11.92 -14.92 2.10
C ILE A 8 12.42 -15.59 3.36
N LYS A 9 12.13 -15.00 4.51
CA LYS A 9 12.39 -15.65 5.81
C LYS A 9 11.12 -15.70 6.63
N ASN A 10 10.85 -16.87 7.21
CA ASN A 10 9.72 -17.11 8.13
C ASN A 10 10.20 -17.03 9.59
N GLY A 11 9.30 -16.64 10.49
CA GLY A 11 9.53 -16.61 11.94
C GLY A 11 8.90 -15.39 12.62
N THR A 12 9.05 -15.32 13.95
CA THR A 12 8.47 -14.25 14.78
C THR A 12 9.52 -13.30 15.36
N GLU A 13 10.82 -13.59 15.16
CA GLU A 13 11.93 -12.75 15.61
C GLU A 13 12.24 -11.66 14.55
N TYR A 14 11.28 -10.79 14.26
CA TYR A 14 11.26 -9.92 13.07
C TYR A 14 12.53 -9.08 12.89
N LYS A 15 13.04 -8.47 13.97
CA LYS A 15 14.27 -7.69 13.93
C LYS A 15 15.47 -8.54 13.51
N LYS A 16 15.64 -9.71 14.13
CA LYS A 16 16.72 -10.66 13.80
C LYS A 16 16.59 -11.18 12.38
N MET A 17 15.38 -11.58 11.98
CA MET A 17 15.10 -12.05 10.64
C MET A 17 15.44 -11.02 9.56
N THR A 18 15.11 -9.74 9.82
CA THR A 18 15.47 -8.64 8.94
C THR A 18 16.98 -8.57 8.77
N LYS A 19 17.76 -8.52 9.86
CA LYS A 19 19.23 -8.47 9.78
C LYS A 19 19.82 -9.63 8.98
N GLU A 20 19.31 -10.85 9.19
CA GLU A 20 19.76 -12.04 8.46
C GLU A 20 19.46 -11.95 6.96
N LEU A 21 18.26 -11.50 6.57
CA LEU A 21 17.91 -11.27 5.17
C LEU A 21 18.78 -10.20 4.52
N LEU A 22 19.08 -9.11 5.23
CA LEU A 22 19.96 -8.04 4.73
C LEU A 22 21.39 -8.53 4.53
N ALA A 23 21.89 -9.38 5.43
CA ALA A 23 23.19 -10.03 5.31
C ALA A 23 23.23 -10.94 4.08
N GLU A 24 22.25 -11.83 3.93
CA GLU A 24 22.17 -12.76 2.79
C GLU A 24 22.05 -12.01 1.45
N SER A 25 21.34 -10.88 1.46
CA SER A 25 21.19 -10.01 0.29
C SER A 25 22.48 -9.27 -0.09
N ASN A 26 23.51 -9.29 0.77
CA ASN A 26 24.71 -8.47 0.68
C ASN A 26 24.40 -6.96 0.62
N LEU A 27 23.43 -6.48 1.40
CA LEU A 27 22.96 -5.09 1.34
C LEU A 27 24.10 -4.08 1.57
N ALA A 28 24.99 -4.32 2.52
CA ALA A 28 26.11 -3.41 2.79
C ALA A 28 27.03 -3.22 1.57
N GLU A 29 27.23 -4.27 0.77
CA GLU A 29 28.01 -4.18 -0.47
C GLU A 29 27.23 -3.48 -1.58
N LEU A 30 25.91 -3.74 -1.69
CA LEU A 30 25.03 -3.06 -2.64
C LEU A 30 25.00 -1.54 -2.42
N ILE A 31 24.98 -1.08 -1.17
CA ILE A 31 25.05 0.35 -0.87
C ILE A 31 26.45 0.90 -1.22
N GLY A 32 27.51 0.17 -0.87
CA GLY A 32 28.89 0.53 -1.18
C GLY A 32 29.42 1.69 -0.33
N ASP A 33 29.41 2.92 -0.84
CA ASP A 33 29.95 4.05 -0.09
C ASP A 33 29.21 4.28 1.25
N ARG A 34 29.95 4.21 2.36
CA ARG A 34 29.43 4.37 3.73
C ARG A 34 29.00 5.81 4.05
N ASN A 35 29.35 6.77 3.20
CA ASN A 35 28.93 8.16 3.34
C ASN A 35 27.56 8.45 2.70
N LYS A 36 27.02 7.55 1.88
CA LYS A 36 25.70 7.71 1.27
C LYS A 36 24.62 7.95 2.32
N MET A 37 23.73 8.88 2.05
CA MET A 37 22.49 9.03 2.81
C MET A 37 21.53 7.90 2.47
N VAL A 38 21.35 6.98 3.41
CA VAL A 38 20.39 5.87 3.27
C VAL A 38 19.01 6.35 3.74
N GLY A 39 18.06 6.40 2.82
CA GLY A 39 16.66 6.70 3.10
C GLY A 39 15.89 5.41 3.37
N ILE A 40 15.11 5.37 4.46
CA ILE A 40 14.25 4.24 4.79
C ILE A 40 12.80 4.71 4.71
N LYS A 41 12.04 4.12 3.78
CA LYS A 41 10.65 4.48 3.50
C LYS A 41 9.71 3.38 3.99
N PRO A 42 9.25 3.41 5.25
CA PRO A 42 8.18 2.52 5.72
C PRO A 42 6.86 2.82 5.00
N ASN A 43 5.80 2.14 5.40
CA ASN A 43 4.41 2.48 5.09
C ASN A 43 3.74 2.88 6.41
N LEU A 44 3.52 4.18 6.65
CA LEU A 44 2.67 4.68 7.76
C LEU A 44 1.36 5.19 7.19
N VAL A 45 0.23 4.56 7.51
CA VAL A 45 -1.08 4.95 6.94
C VAL A 45 -1.87 5.86 7.86
N SER A 46 -2.20 5.36 9.04
CA SER A 46 -3.07 5.95 10.05
C SER A 46 -2.45 5.69 11.44
N PRO A 47 -2.90 6.40 12.50
CA PRO A 47 -2.46 6.16 13.86
C PRO A 47 -3.10 4.89 14.43
N SER A 48 -2.68 3.73 13.92
CA SER A 48 -3.11 2.39 14.34
C SER A 48 -1.90 1.52 14.73
N ASP A 49 -2.17 0.47 15.49
CA ASP A 49 -1.12 -0.48 15.87
C ASP A 49 -0.66 -1.25 14.62
N PRO A 50 0.65 -1.48 14.40
CA PRO A 50 1.12 -2.27 13.26
C PRO A 50 0.48 -3.66 13.17
N SER A 51 0.07 -4.25 14.31
CA SER A 51 -0.64 -5.53 14.35
C SER A 51 -2.01 -5.50 13.68
N ASP A 52 -2.59 -4.31 13.45
CA ASP A 52 -3.83 -4.14 12.67
C ASP A 52 -3.61 -4.37 11.16
N GLY A 53 -2.36 -4.50 10.69
CA GLY A 53 -2.04 -4.86 9.31
C GLY A 53 -2.01 -3.71 8.30
N GLY A 54 -2.19 -2.47 8.78
CA GLY A 54 -2.20 -1.26 7.96
C GLY A 54 -0.84 -0.58 7.79
N THR A 55 0.11 -0.81 8.70
CA THR A 55 1.37 -0.04 8.84
C THR A 55 2.57 -0.97 9.05
N THR A 56 3.75 -0.56 8.57
CA THR A 56 5.00 -1.34 8.69
C THR A 56 5.42 -1.50 10.15
N HIS A 57 5.71 -2.73 10.55
CA HIS A 57 6.21 -3.09 11.88
C HIS A 57 7.55 -2.40 12.16
N PRO A 58 7.67 -1.64 13.27
CA PRO A 58 8.89 -0.92 13.62
C PRO A 58 10.09 -1.85 13.84
N GLU A 59 9.87 -3.12 14.19
CA GLU A 59 10.92 -4.14 14.37
C GLU A 59 11.71 -4.41 13.08
N ILE A 60 11.05 -4.31 11.91
CA ILE A 60 11.73 -4.45 10.62
C ILE A 60 12.68 -3.27 10.41
N VAL A 61 12.19 -2.05 10.65
CA VAL A 61 13.01 -0.84 10.52
C VAL A 61 14.14 -0.82 11.55
N ALA A 62 13.90 -1.28 12.78
CA ALA A 62 14.93 -1.50 13.79
C ALA A 62 16.02 -2.46 13.28
N GLY A 63 15.62 -3.55 12.61
CA GLY A 63 16.55 -4.52 12.02
C GLY A 63 17.40 -3.92 10.91
N ILE A 64 16.80 -3.08 10.05
CA ILE A 64 17.51 -2.32 9.01
C ILE A 64 18.53 -1.37 9.66
N LEU A 65 18.10 -0.56 10.62
CA LEU A 65 18.95 0.41 11.31
C LEU A 65 20.12 -0.26 12.03
N GLU A 66 19.86 -1.34 12.76
CA GLU A 66 20.90 -2.09 13.48
C GLU A 66 21.92 -2.70 12.51
N TYR A 67 21.45 -3.36 11.43
CA TYR A 67 22.32 -3.91 10.40
C TYR A 67 23.19 -2.82 9.74
N LEU A 68 22.61 -1.68 9.38
CA LEU A 68 23.33 -0.58 8.75
C LEU A 68 24.41 -0.01 9.68
N LYS A 69 24.08 0.22 10.96
CA LYS A 69 25.07 0.70 11.95
C LYS A 69 26.22 -0.28 12.15
N GLU A 70 25.91 -1.57 12.28
CA GLU A 70 26.92 -2.64 12.42
C GLU A 70 27.87 -2.72 11.21
N ASN A 71 27.39 -2.31 10.03
CA ASN A 71 28.18 -2.26 8.79
C ASN A 71 28.82 -0.90 8.52
N GLY A 72 28.78 0.02 9.48
CA GLY A 72 29.49 1.30 9.44
C GLY A 72 28.74 2.44 8.74
N PHE A 73 27.47 2.26 8.37
CA PHE A 73 26.65 3.36 7.85
C PHE A 73 26.17 4.25 9.00
N GLN A 74 26.36 5.55 8.85
CA GLN A 74 26.00 6.55 9.87
C GLN A 74 24.96 7.57 9.37
N ASN A 75 24.88 7.76 8.05
CA ASN A 75 23.98 8.73 7.44
C ASN A 75 22.67 8.04 7.04
N MET A 76 21.68 8.11 7.93
CA MET A 76 20.37 7.49 7.70
C MET A 76 19.25 8.49 7.98
N MET A 77 18.14 8.32 7.27
CA MET A 77 16.90 9.03 7.55
C MET A 77 15.69 8.15 7.29
N ILE A 78 14.66 8.31 8.12
CA ILE A 78 13.33 7.75 7.84
C ILE A 78 12.51 8.86 7.20
N LEU A 79 11.79 8.56 6.13
CA LEU A 79 10.93 9.53 5.45
C LEU A 79 9.60 8.88 5.11
N GLU A 80 8.50 9.56 5.45
CA GLU A 80 7.15 9.09 5.16
C GLU A 80 6.14 10.24 5.34
N GLY A 81 5.00 10.13 4.67
CA GLY A 81 3.81 10.93 4.91
C GLY A 81 2.57 10.05 4.86
N SER A 82 1.81 10.09 5.95
CA SER A 82 0.56 9.37 6.16
C SER A 82 -0.53 9.69 5.13
N TRP A 83 -1.62 8.93 5.20
CA TRP A 83 -2.78 9.12 4.35
C TRP A 83 -3.31 10.57 4.40
N VAL A 84 -3.90 11.06 3.31
CA VAL A 84 -4.59 12.36 3.22
C VAL A 84 -5.83 12.41 4.13
N GLY A 85 -5.70 12.99 5.31
CA GLY A 85 -6.78 13.06 6.30
C GLY A 85 -6.24 12.91 7.71
N ASP A 86 -5.19 12.10 7.85
CA ASP A 86 -4.42 11.96 9.08
C ASP A 86 -3.21 12.88 9.11
N ARG A 87 -2.74 13.14 10.33
CA ARG A 87 -1.48 13.82 10.58
C ARG A 87 -0.38 12.80 10.70
N THR A 88 0.68 12.95 9.89
CA THR A 88 1.84 12.04 9.95
C THR A 88 2.50 12.03 11.33
N ALA A 89 2.44 13.14 12.06
CA ALA A 89 2.92 13.20 13.44
C ALA A 89 2.19 12.23 14.39
N ASP A 90 0.89 12.00 14.18
CA ASP A 90 0.09 11.14 15.05
C ASP A 90 0.37 9.67 14.73
N ALA A 91 0.47 9.31 13.44
CA ALA A 91 0.93 7.98 13.02
C ALA A 91 2.37 7.67 13.45
N PHE A 92 3.26 8.67 13.38
CA PHE A 92 4.65 8.55 13.85
C PHE A 92 4.74 8.20 15.34
N GLU A 93 3.85 8.75 16.16
CA GLU A 93 3.76 8.47 17.59
C GLU A 93 3.15 7.10 17.85
N VAL A 94 1.93 6.85 17.33
CA VAL A 94 1.14 5.66 17.65
C VAL A 94 1.77 4.38 17.09
N CYS A 95 2.35 4.43 15.90
CA CYS A 95 2.98 3.26 15.28
C CYS A 95 4.39 2.96 15.85
N GLY A 96 4.82 3.66 16.91
CA GLY A 96 6.08 3.39 17.61
C GLY A 96 7.34 3.97 16.96
N TYR A 97 7.21 4.77 15.90
CA TYR A 97 8.36 5.32 15.18
C TYR A 97 9.06 6.45 15.93
N ARG A 98 8.36 7.12 16.86
CA ARG A 98 8.97 8.10 17.77
C ARG A 98 10.09 7.46 18.60
N SER A 99 9.76 6.43 19.36
CA SER A 99 10.72 5.70 20.20
C SER A 99 11.82 5.08 19.34
N LEU A 100 11.47 4.48 18.20
CA LEU A 100 12.44 3.92 17.26
C LEU A 100 13.48 4.96 16.80
N CYS A 101 13.05 6.17 16.45
CA CYS A 101 13.95 7.23 16.03
C CYS A 101 14.87 7.71 17.16
N GLU A 102 14.37 7.73 18.40
CA GLU A 102 15.17 8.09 19.59
C GLU A 102 16.20 7.01 19.92
N ASP A 103 15.79 5.75 19.98
CA ASP A 103 16.66 4.61 20.30
C ASP A 103 17.82 4.46 19.31
N TYR A 104 17.57 4.78 18.05
CA TYR A 104 18.57 4.68 16.99
C TYR A 104 19.17 6.03 16.57
N ASP A 105 18.83 7.15 17.20
CA ASP A 105 19.32 8.50 16.83
C ASP A 105 19.20 8.76 15.31
N VAL A 106 18.01 8.53 14.76
CA VAL A 106 17.71 8.72 13.34
C VAL A 106 16.62 9.76 13.18
N ARG A 107 16.79 10.64 12.20
CA ARG A 107 15.81 11.69 11.93
C ARG A 107 14.65 11.15 11.10
N PHE A 108 13.43 11.39 11.57
CA PHE A 108 12.21 11.26 10.79
C PHE A 108 11.90 12.53 9.98
N TYR A 109 11.60 12.36 8.70
CA TYR A 109 11.20 13.41 7.77
C TYR A 109 9.74 13.23 7.38
N ASP A 110 8.89 14.06 7.96
CA ASP A 110 7.46 14.15 7.66
C ASP A 110 7.26 14.78 6.26
N THR A 111 6.93 13.95 5.28
CA THR A 111 6.78 14.40 3.89
C THR A 111 5.50 15.21 3.64
N GLN A 112 4.52 15.17 4.55
CA GLN A 112 3.35 16.05 4.46
C GLN A 112 3.70 17.53 4.71
N LYS A 113 4.80 17.78 5.45
CA LYS A 113 5.33 19.12 5.73
C LYS A 113 6.47 19.53 4.79
N ASP A 114 6.85 18.65 3.88
CA ASP A 114 7.97 18.89 2.99
C ASP A 114 7.61 19.84 1.84
N LYS A 115 8.63 20.51 1.30
CA LYS A 115 8.51 21.17 0.01
C LYS A 115 8.45 20.12 -1.10
N SER A 116 7.99 20.53 -2.27
CA SER A 116 7.95 19.65 -3.44
C SER A 116 8.54 20.34 -4.67
N TYR A 117 9.02 19.52 -5.60
CA TYR A 117 9.48 19.93 -6.91
C TYR A 117 8.79 19.08 -7.98
N VAL A 118 8.66 19.62 -9.19
CA VAL A 118 8.08 18.89 -10.33
C VAL A 118 9.19 18.06 -10.98
N LYS A 119 8.87 16.81 -11.31
CA LYS A 119 9.73 15.89 -12.06
C LYS A 119 8.94 15.27 -13.21
N ASP A 120 9.54 15.19 -14.39
CA ASP A 120 9.00 14.37 -15.47
C ASP A 120 9.24 12.90 -15.17
N CYS A 121 8.16 12.14 -15.12
CA CYS A 121 8.13 10.72 -14.80
C CYS A 121 7.67 9.95 -16.04
N SER A 122 8.48 9.96 -17.09
CA SER A 122 8.17 9.34 -18.39
C SER A 122 6.94 9.96 -19.09
N GLY A 123 6.93 11.28 -19.26
CA GLY A 123 5.85 12.02 -19.92
C GLY A 123 4.68 12.39 -19.03
N LEU A 124 4.80 12.19 -17.71
CA LEU A 124 3.84 12.67 -16.71
C LEU A 124 4.58 13.50 -15.66
N GLU A 125 4.27 14.80 -15.60
CA GLU A 125 4.83 15.69 -14.60
C GLU A 125 4.18 15.44 -13.24
N LEU A 126 4.97 15.02 -12.26
CA LEU A 126 4.52 14.74 -10.89
C LEU A 126 5.28 15.58 -9.88
N LYS A 127 4.61 15.97 -8.79
CA LYS A 127 5.26 16.63 -7.65
C LYS A 127 5.84 15.59 -6.69
N ILE A 128 7.13 15.71 -6.39
CA ILE A 128 7.86 14.82 -5.48
C ILE A 128 8.43 15.67 -4.33
N CYS A 129 8.44 15.11 -3.11
CA CYS A 129 8.96 15.79 -1.93
C CYS A 129 10.48 16.04 -2.04
N GLU A 130 10.96 17.22 -1.62
CA GLU A 130 12.38 17.61 -1.77
C GLU A 130 13.33 16.73 -0.95
N SER A 131 12.88 16.15 0.16
CA SER A 131 13.62 15.17 0.96
C SER A 131 14.14 14.00 0.13
N VAL A 132 13.44 13.59 -0.93
CA VAL A 132 13.88 12.52 -1.84
C VAL A 132 15.22 12.84 -2.51
N LYS A 133 15.52 14.13 -2.78
CA LYS A 133 16.80 14.55 -3.39
C LYS A 133 18.00 14.36 -2.46
N LYS A 134 17.77 14.16 -1.16
CA LYS A 134 18.83 13.99 -0.16
C LYS A 134 19.23 12.52 -0.02
N VAL A 135 18.46 11.59 -0.59
CA VAL A 135 18.66 10.15 -0.45
C VAL A 135 19.54 9.66 -1.59
N ASP A 136 20.67 9.03 -1.25
CA ASP A 136 21.58 8.43 -2.22
C ASP A 136 21.29 6.93 -2.44
N PHE A 137 20.65 6.29 -1.46
CA PHE A 137 20.22 4.89 -1.53
C PHE A 137 18.89 4.73 -0.79
N LEU A 138 17.83 4.34 -1.49
CA LEU A 138 16.50 4.20 -0.92
C LEU A 138 16.15 2.73 -0.62
N ILE A 139 15.93 2.44 0.65
CA ILE A 139 15.32 1.19 1.13
C ILE A 139 13.82 1.42 1.29
N ASN A 140 13.02 0.81 0.41
CA ASN A 140 11.56 0.84 0.49
C ASN A 140 11.06 -0.31 1.37
N VAL A 141 10.18 -0.02 2.33
CA VAL A 141 9.70 -1.00 3.32
C VAL A 141 8.17 -1.07 3.29
N PRO A 142 7.56 -1.57 2.19
CA PRO A 142 6.11 -1.66 2.06
C PRO A 142 5.52 -2.75 2.96
N VAL A 143 4.24 -2.63 3.28
CA VAL A 143 3.42 -3.74 3.80
C VAL A 143 2.74 -4.44 2.63
N MET A 144 2.81 -5.77 2.58
CA MET A 144 1.99 -6.58 1.68
C MET A 144 0.56 -6.62 2.23
N LYS A 145 -0.36 -5.93 1.54
CA LYS A 145 -1.77 -5.84 1.95
C LYS A 145 -2.72 -5.65 0.77
N GLY A 146 -4.00 -5.82 1.04
CA GLY A 146 -5.08 -5.50 0.13
C GLY A 146 -5.18 -4.01 -0.15
N HIS A 147 -5.93 -3.67 -1.19
CA HIS A 147 -6.41 -2.32 -1.39
C HIS A 147 -7.68 -2.34 -2.20
N CYS A 148 -8.66 -1.58 -1.76
CA CYS A 148 -9.98 -1.65 -2.34
C CYS A 148 -10.04 -1.20 -3.82
N GLN A 149 -9.32 -0.14 -4.20
CA GLN A 149 -9.24 0.35 -5.58
C GLN A 149 -8.11 -0.25 -6.44
N THR A 150 -6.93 -0.48 -5.85
CA THR A 150 -5.75 -0.95 -6.61
C THR A 150 -5.52 -2.45 -6.50
N LYS A 151 -6.45 -3.19 -5.89
CA LYS A 151 -6.41 -4.62 -5.54
C LYS A 151 -5.37 -4.99 -4.48
N ILE A 152 -4.16 -4.45 -4.59
CA ILE A 152 -3.06 -4.68 -3.67
C ILE A 152 -2.35 -3.36 -3.32
N THR A 153 -1.59 -3.40 -2.24
CA THR A 153 -0.48 -2.49 -1.96
C THR A 153 0.80 -3.32 -1.82
N CYS A 154 1.85 -2.94 -2.54
CA CYS A 154 3.24 -3.25 -2.23
C CYS A 154 4.17 -2.23 -2.91
N ALA A 155 5.47 -2.54 -3.08
CA ALA A 155 6.58 -1.63 -3.34
C ALA A 155 6.26 -0.40 -4.21
N LEU A 156 5.68 -0.60 -5.39
CA LEU A 156 5.36 0.49 -6.33
C LEU A 156 4.40 1.53 -5.71
N LYS A 157 3.35 1.09 -5.02
CA LYS A 157 2.34 1.98 -4.42
C LYS A 157 2.86 2.68 -3.17
N ASN A 158 3.79 2.08 -2.43
CA ASN A 158 4.35 2.67 -1.21
C ASN A 158 5.09 4.00 -1.46
N MET A 159 5.56 4.22 -2.69
CA MET A 159 6.20 5.46 -3.12
C MET A 159 5.28 6.69 -3.06
N LYS A 160 3.95 6.50 -2.99
CA LYS A 160 2.99 7.59 -2.76
C LYS A 160 3.23 8.33 -1.43
N GLY A 161 3.95 7.74 -0.49
CA GLY A 161 4.36 8.43 0.73
C GLY A 161 5.40 9.54 0.53
N LEU A 162 5.99 9.64 -0.66
CA LEU A 162 7.04 10.61 -1.01
C LEU A 162 6.56 11.75 -1.91
N ILE A 163 5.24 11.92 -2.01
CA ILE A 163 4.60 13.01 -2.75
C ILE A 163 3.72 13.84 -1.80
N PRO A 164 3.54 15.14 -2.05
CA PRO A 164 2.78 16.00 -1.16
C PRO A 164 1.28 15.65 -1.21
N ASN A 165 0.53 16.03 -0.16
CA ASN A 165 -0.91 15.76 -0.07
C ASN A 165 -1.71 16.32 -1.26
N THR A 166 -1.26 17.43 -1.88
CA THR A 166 -1.88 17.95 -3.10
C THR A 166 -1.76 16.97 -4.27
N GLU A 167 -0.60 16.32 -4.40
CA GLU A 167 -0.34 15.36 -5.46
C GLU A 167 -1.03 14.02 -5.18
N LYS A 168 -1.06 13.58 -3.91
CA LYS A 168 -1.87 12.41 -3.52
C LYS A 168 -3.33 12.57 -3.94
N ARG A 169 -3.92 13.76 -3.74
CA ARG A 169 -5.29 14.08 -4.21
C ARG A 169 -5.38 14.11 -5.74
N HIS A 170 -4.37 14.67 -6.42
CA HIS A 170 -4.32 14.68 -7.88
C HIS A 170 -4.32 13.28 -8.49
N PHE A 171 -3.65 12.30 -7.86
CA PHE A 171 -3.69 10.90 -8.30
C PHE A 171 -5.12 10.33 -8.31
N HIS A 172 -5.95 10.68 -7.33
CA HIS A 172 -7.35 10.22 -7.33
C HIS A 172 -8.15 10.84 -8.48
N ALA A 173 -7.89 12.10 -8.82
CA ALA A 173 -8.54 12.76 -9.95
C ALA A 173 -8.10 12.22 -11.33
N MET A 174 -6.91 11.63 -11.43
CA MET A 174 -6.42 10.99 -12.67
C MET A 174 -6.77 9.50 -12.78
N GLY A 175 -7.28 8.89 -11.69
CA GLY A 175 -7.24 7.45 -11.49
C GLY A 175 -5.88 6.97 -10.99
N LEU A 176 -5.86 6.03 -10.04
CA LEU A 176 -4.65 5.69 -9.28
C LEU A 176 -3.57 4.96 -10.08
N HIS A 177 -3.95 4.11 -11.04
CA HIS A 177 -3.01 3.17 -11.63
C HIS A 177 -1.89 3.81 -12.44
N LYS A 178 -2.24 4.70 -13.38
CA LYS A 178 -1.27 5.39 -14.24
C LYS A 178 -0.26 6.21 -13.42
N PRO A 179 -0.65 7.15 -12.55
CA PRO A 179 0.32 7.95 -11.81
C PRO A 179 1.16 7.13 -10.82
N ILE A 180 0.66 6.00 -10.29
CA ILE A 180 1.49 5.07 -9.51
C ILE A 180 2.60 4.47 -10.38
N ALA A 181 2.26 3.96 -11.56
CA ALA A 181 3.26 3.37 -12.47
C ALA A 181 4.32 4.40 -12.88
N HIS A 182 3.89 5.61 -13.27
CA HIS A 182 4.79 6.70 -13.65
C HIS A 182 5.66 7.18 -12.48
N LEU A 183 5.12 7.32 -11.26
CA LEU A 183 5.90 7.77 -10.09
C LEU A 183 7.18 6.95 -9.88
N ASN A 184 7.12 5.65 -10.18
CA ASN A 184 8.25 4.73 -10.03
C ASN A 184 9.32 4.84 -11.13
N THR A 185 9.08 5.60 -12.20
CA THR A 185 10.15 6.03 -13.12
C THR A 185 10.85 7.28 -12.59
N GLY A 186 10.17 8.05 -11.74
CA GLY A 186 10.68 9.29 -11.13
C GLY A 186 11.41 9.10 -9.81
N ILE A 187 11.13 8.03 -9.06
CA ILE A 187 11.81 7.73 -7.80
C ILE A 187 12.37 6.31 -7.85
N HIS A 188 13.70 6.21 -7.79
CA HIS A 188 14.37 4.92 -7.74
C HIS A 188 14.16 4.26 -6.38
N GLN A 189 14.01 2.93 -6.41
CA GLN A 189 13.99 2.06 -5.25
C GLN A 189 15.21 1.16 -5.37
N ASP A 190 16.19 1.30 -4.49
CA ASP A 190 17.47 0.59 -4.60
C ASP A 190 17.43 -0.77 -3.90
N PHE A 191 16.60 -0.89 -2.86
CA PHE A 191 16.37 -2.14 -2.13
C PHE A 191 14.98 -2.14 -1.51
N ILE A 192 14.36 -3.32 -1.41
CA ILE A 192 13.00 -3.47 -0.89
C ILE A 192 13.01 -4.49 0.24
N VAL A 193 12.38 -4.15 1.36
CA VAL A 193 12.11 -5.06 2.49
C VAL A 193 10.61 -5.13 2.69
N VAL A 194 9.96 -6.20 2.22
CA VAL A 194 8.51 -6.33 2.34
C VAL A 194 8.16 -6.81 3.74
N ASP A 195 7.38 -6.02 4.46
CA ASP A 195 6.66 -6.43 5.64
C ASP A 195 5.48 -7.33 5.23
N ASN A 196 5.59 -8.61 5.56
CA ASN A 196 4.54 -9.58 5.40
C ASN A 196 4.35 -10.33 6.73
N ILE A 197 4.31 -9.59 7.83
CA ILE A 197 4.08 -10.14 9.16
C ILE A 197 2.60 -10.41 9.37
N CYS A 198 1.74 -9.39 9.23
CA CYS A 198 0.30 -9.55 9.40
C CYS A 198 -0.54 -8.52 8.63
N GLY A 199 -0.21 -8.27 7.35
CA GLY A 199 -0.96 -7.33 6.53
C GLY A 199 -2.46 -7.70 6.41
N ASP A 200 -3.32 -6.69 6.35
CA ASP A 200 -4.73 -6.88 6.04
C ASP A 200 -4.86 -7.18 4.54
N LEU A 201 -5.37 -8.35 4.15
CA LEU A 201 -5.39 -8.77 2.75
C LEU A 201 -6.61 -8.27 1.97
N ASP A 202 -7.56 -7.64 2.67
CA ASP A 202 -8.77 -7.06 2.12
C ASP A 202 -8.65 -5.52 2.03
N PHE A 203 -8.18 -4.86 3.09
CA PHE A 203 -8.25 -3.41 3.23
C PHE A 203 -6.89 -2.73 3.42
N GLU A 204 -6.82 -1.46 3.04
CA GLU A 204 -5.58 -0.69 3.11
C GLU A 204 -5.32 0.00 4.45
N ASP A 205 -6.32 0.20 5.29
CA ASP A 205 -6.26 0.83 6.60
C ASP A 205 -6.03 -0.15 7.76
N GLY A 206 -6.28 -1.44 7.52
CA GLY A 206 -6.12 -2.51 8.50
C GLY A 206 -7.44 -2.87 9.21
N GLY A 207 -7.34 -3.73 10.23
CA GLY A 207 -8.47 -4.17 11.06
C GLY A 207 -8.83 -5.65 10.88
N ASN A 208 -8.41 -6.28 9.77
CA ASN A 208 -8.50 -7.73 9.56
C ASN A 208 -7.12 -8.33 9.20
N PRO A 209 -6.13 -8.25 10.12
CA PRO A 209 -4.77 -8.71 9.84
C PRO A 209 -4.72 -10.21 9.60
N VAL A 210 -4.01 -10.63 8.55
CA VAL A 210 -3.74 -12.05 8.27
C VAL A 210 -2.29 -12.34 8.63
N VAL A 211 -2.07 -13.06 9.72
CA VAL A 211 -0.73 -13.39 10.22
C VAL A 211 -0.01 -14.36 9.28
N MET A 212 1.14 -13.94 8.76
CA MET A 212 2.00 -14.67 7.84
C MET A 212 3.42 -14.84 8.40
N ASN A 213 3.84 -14.02 9.36
CA ASN A 213 5.13 -14.12 10.07
C ASN A 213 6.33 -14.29 9.12
N ARG A 214 6.41 -13.44 8.09
CA ARG A 214 7.49 -13.51 7.11
C ARG A 214 7.93 -12.12 6.64
N ILE A 215 9.19 -12.04 6.22
CA ILE A 215 9.80 -10.82 5.70
C ILE A 215 10.46 -11.19 4.38
N TRP A 216 10.30 -10.32 3.37
CA TRP A 216 10.94 -10.53 2.08
C TRP A 216 11.97 -9.44 1.80
N THR A 217 12.95 -9.77 0.96
CA THR A 217 13.84 -8.78 0.36
C THR A 217 13.84 -8.94 -1.14
N ALA A 218 13.96 -7.83 -1.86
CA ALA A 218 13.96 -7.79 -3.32
C ALA A 218 14.67 -6.53 -3.83
N MET A 219 15.05 -6.56 -5.11
CA MET A 219 15.68 -5.44 -5.83
C MET A 219 14.76 -4.83 -6.90
N ASP A 220 13.85 -5.62 -7.48
CA ASP A 220 12.94 -5.19 -8.55
C ASP A 220 11.54 -4.93 -7.97
N PRO A 221 11.06 -3.68 -7.97
CA PRO A 221 9.75 -3.33 -7.41
C PRO A 221 8.57 -3.86 -8.23
N VAL A 222 8.73 -4.09 -9.52
CA VAL A 222 7.67 -4.68 -10.36
C VAL A 222 7.61 -6.18 -10.13
N LEU A 223 8.75 -6.84 -10.03
CA LEU A 223 8.80 -8.30 -9.81
C LEU A 223 8.25 -8.68 -8.44
N VAL A 224 8.57 -7.92 -7.39
CA VAL A 224 8.03 -8.18 -6.06
C VAL A 224 6.52 -7.92 -6.01
N ASP A 225 6.01 -6.87 -6.67
CA ASP A 225 4.55 -6.64 -6.77
C ASP A 225 3.86 -7.73 -7.58
N ALA A 226 4.46 -8.22 -8.67
CA ALA A 226 3.94 -9.37 -9.43
C ALA A 226 3.92 -10.66 -8.59
N TYR A 227 4.94 -10.86 -7.75
CA TYR A 227 4.95 -11.97 -6.78
C TYR A 227 3.86 -11.80 -5.71
N VAL A 228 3.61 -10.59 -5.23
CA VAL A 228 2.47 -10.28 -4.35
C VAL A 228 1.15 -10.58 -5.04
N CYS A 229 0.96 -10.20 -6.31
CA CYS A 229 -0.24 -10.54 -7.08
C CYS A 229 -0.50 -12.05 -7.03
N LYS A 230 0.51 -12.87 -7.39
CA LYS A 230 0.38 -14.33 -7.36
C LYS A 230 0.05 -14.87 -5.97
N GLN A 231 0.69 -14.36 -4.91
CA GLN A 231 0.40 -14.79 -3.54
C GLN A 231 -1.04 -14.46 -3.11
N LEU A 232 -1.61 -13.42 -3.69
CA LEU A 232 -2.99 -13.00 -3.45
C LEU A 232 -3.96 -13.57 -4.50
N HIS A 233 -3.55 -14.51 -5.35
CA HIS A 233 -4.39 -15.09 -6.40
C HIS A 233 -4.88 -14.08 -7.44
N TYR A 234 -4.04 -13.10 -7.77
CA TYR A 234 -4.20 -12.23 -8.93
C TYR A 234 -3.11 -12.53 -9.96
N GLU A 235 -3.46 -12.38 -11.24
CA GLU A 235 -2.46 -12.24 -12.29
C GLU A 235 -1.86 -10.82 -12.28
N ALA A 236 -0.62 -10.65 -12.73
CA ALA A 236 0.04 -9.34 -12.73
C ALA A 236 -0.71 -8.32 -13.62
N GLU A 237 -1.31 -8.78 -14.72
CA GLU A 237 -2.10 -8.00 -15.66
C GLU A 237 -3.41 -7.49 -15.05
N GLU A 238 -3.92 -8.18 -14.04
CA GLU A 238 -5.12 -7.78 -13.32
C GLU A 238 -4.90 -6.57 -12.40
N VAL A 239 -3.65 -6.18 -12.16
CA VAL A 239 -3.26 -5.00 -11.39
C VAL A 239 -2.62 -3.99 -12.36
N PRO A 240 -3.40 -3.06 -12.95
CA PRO A 240 -2.94 -2.26 -14.09
C PRO A 240 -1.65 -1.45 -13.85
N TYR A 241 -1.40 -1.02 -12.61
CA TYR A 241 -0.20 -0.22 -12.32
C TYR A 241 1.08 -1.08 -12.37
N VAL A 242 1.00 -2.39 -12.08
CA VAL A 242 2.15 -3.32 -12.15
C VAL A 242 2.53 -3.53 -13.60
N LYS A 243 1.53 -3.83 -14.45
CA LYS A 243 1.72 -3.95 -15.90
C LYS A 243 2.29 -2.68 -16.51
N MET A 244 1.70 -1.52 -16.23
CA MET A 244 2.17 -0.24 -16.76
C MET A 244 3.61 0.07 -16.30
N ALA A 245 3.96 -0.20 -15.04
CA ALA A 245 5.32 0.00 -14.56
C ALA A 245 6.34 -0.89 -15.29
N ALA A 246 5.97 -2.14 -15.61
CA ALA A 246 6.79 -3.03 -16.43
C ALA A 246 7.00 -2.47 -17.86
N GLU A 247 5.92 -2.00 -18.50
CA GLU A 247 5.94 -1.39 -19.83
C GLU A 247 6.78 -0.09 -19.87
N LEU A 248 6.81 0.66 -18.77
CA LEU A 248 7.65 1.84 -18.58
C LEU A 248 9.12 1.51 -18.26
N GLY A 249 9.48 0.22 -18.15
CA GLY A 249 10.86 -0.22 -17.91
C GLY A 249 11.32 -0.09 -16.45
N VAL A 250 10.39 0.05 -15.49
CA VAL A 250 10.73 0.11 -14.05
C VAL A 250 11.30 -1.24 -13.57
N GLY A 251 10.79 -2.34 -14.10
CA GLY A 251 11.14 -3.70 -13.68
C GLY A 251 10.42 -4.77 -14.49
N CYS A 252 10.42 -6.01 -13.99
CA CYS A 252 9.87 -7.16 -14.69
C CYS A 252 8.60 -7.72 -14.02
N ALA A 253 7.47 -7.76 -14.73
CA ALA A 253 6.24 -8.39 -14.24
C ALA A 253 6.18 -9.92 -14.47
N ASP A 254 7.11 -10.48 -15.25
CA ASP A 254 7.15 -11.91 -15.58
C ASP A 254 7.74 -12.72 -14.41
N ILE A 255 6.83 -13.32 -13.64
CA ILE A 255 7.15 -14.13 -12.47
C ILE A 255 7.93 -15.42 -12.78
N SER A 256 7.91 -15.91 -14.02
CA SER A 256 8.67 -17.11 -14.39
C SER A 256 10.19 -16.88 -14.31
N LYS A 257 10.61 -15.61 -14.28
CA LYS A 257 12.02 -15.20 -14.11
C LYS A 257 12.43 -15.03 -12.66
N ALA A 258 11.49 -15.06 -11.72
CA ALA A 258 11.77 -14.87 -10.31
C ALA A 258 12.51 -16.08 -9.74
N ASP A 259 13.62 -15.82 -9.05
CA ASP A 259 14.36 -16.77 -8.24
C ASP A 259 13.95 -16.57 -6.77
N ILE A 260 13.00 -17.38 -6.30
CA ILE A 260 12.48 -17.30 -4.94
C ILE A 260 13.29 -18.22 -4.03
N GLN A 261 13.95 -17.65 -3.02
CA GLN A 261 14.74 -18.41 -2.05
C GLN A 261 14.14 -18.27 -0.65
N ILE A 262 13.78 -19.39 -0.05
CA ILE A 262 13.30 -19.42 1.33
C ILE A 262 14.48 -19.74 2.24
N LEU A 263 14.83 -18.79 3.12
CA LEU A 263 15.96 -18.92 4.05
C LEU A 263 15.49 -19.54 5.37
N GLY A 264 15.91 -20.77 5.63
CA GLY A 264 15.52 -21.52 6.82
C GLY A 264 14.32 -22.44 6.56
N GLU A 265 13.44 -22.59 7.54
CA GLU A 265 12.30 -23.50 7.43
C GLU A 265 11.23 -22.96 6.48
N ALA A 266 10.77 -23.82 5.57
CA ALA A 266 9.59 -23.56 4.77
C ALA A 266 8.35 -23.69 5.65
N ALA A 267 7.50 -22.67 5.63
CA ALA A 267 6.18 -22.71 6.23
C ALA A 267 5.14 -22.70 5.12
N GLU A 268 4.17 -23.62 5.20
CA GLU A 268 2.98 -23.55 4.35
C GLU A 268 2.09 -22.42 4.85
N HIS A 269 1.73 -21.52 3.94
CA HIS A 269 0.82 -20.42 4.23
C HIS A 269 -0.31 -20.47 3.21
N HIS A 270 -1.53 -20.59 3.71
CA HIS A 270 -2.72 -20.65 2.87
C HIS A 270 -3.46 -19.31 2.93
N ILE A 271 -3.32 -18.50 1.87
CA ILE A 271 -4.15 -17.32 1.67
C ILE A 271 -5.45 -17.78 0.99
N ALA A 272 -6.60 -17.44 1.56
CA ALA A 272 -7.89 -17.81 0.98
C ALA A 272 -8.06 -17.25 -0.44
N GLU A 273 -8.56 -18.07 -1.36
CA GLU A 273 -8.80 -17.67 -2.77
C GLU A 273 -9.89 -16.60 -2.92
N ARG A 274 -10.89 -16.59 -2.02
CA ARG A 274 -11.97 -15.59 -2.02
C ARG A 274 -11.72 -14.53 -0.95
N ARG A 275 -11.63 -13.27 -1.40
CA ARG A 275 -11.46 -12.07 -0.57
C ARG A 275 -12.67 -11.17 -0.64
N LYS A 276 -12.94 -10.43 0.43
CA LYS A 276 -14.15 -9.60 0.57
C LYS A 276 -14.26 -8.56 -0.53
N VAL A 277 -13.13 -8.01 -0.98
CA VAL A 277 -13.07 -6.98 -2.04
C VAL A 277 -13.48 -7.52 -3.41
N VAL A 278 -13.17 -8.78 -3.73
CA VAL A 278 -13.41 -9.36 -5.05
C VAL A 278 -14.91 -9.58 -5.29
N ASP A 279 -15.63 -10.05 -4.28
CA ASP A 279 -17.07 -10.29 -4.36
C ASP A 279 -17.91 -8.99 -4.45
N VAL A 280 -17.33 -7.86 -4.03
CA VAL A 280 -17.98 -6.54 -4.03
C VAL A 280 -17.87 -5.83 -5.38
N ALA A 281 -16.80 -6.05 -6.14
CA ALA A 281 -16.57 -5.40 -7.43
C ALA A 281 -17.68 -5.68 -8.46
N ASP A 282 -18.35 -6.82 -8.38
CA ASP A 282 -19.43 -7.16 -9.31
C ASP A 282 -20.72 -6.36 -9.07
N ALA A 283 -20.99 -5.97 -7.82
CA ALA A 283 -22.17 -5.20 -7.43
C ALA A 283 -21.96 -3.68 -7.52
N VAL A 284 -20.74 -3.22 -7.79
CA VAL A 284 -20.37 -1.81 -7.70
C VAL A 284 -19.84 -1.31 -9.03
N GLU A 285 -20.40 -0.19 -9.51
CA GLU A 285 -19.83 0.57 -10.62
C GLU A 285 -19.02 1.74 -10.04
N GLU A 286 -17.70 1.55 -9.97
CA GLU A 286 -16.78 2.51 -9.40
C GLU A 286 -16.20 3.43 -10.48
N VAL A 287 -16.29 4.74 -10.25
CA VAL A 287 -15.65 5.75 -11.11
C VAL A 287 -15.07 6.87 -10.24
N GLU A 288 -13.74 6.85 -10.05
CA GLU A 288 -12.98 7.87 -9.32
C GLU A 288 -13.47 8.05 -7.87
N SER A 289 -13.73 6.95 -7.17
CA SER A 289 -14.14 7.00 -5.78
C SER A 289 -13.01 7.44 -4.86
N CYS A 290 -13.38 8.13 -3.77
CA CYS A 290 -12.46 8.32 -2.67
C CYS A 290 -12.28 6.98 -1.95
N SER A 291 -11.05 6.64 -1.60
CA SER A 291 -10.74 5.38 -0.90
C SER A 291 -11.53 5.24 0.41
N ALA A 292 -11.86 6.34 1.09
CA ALA A 292 -12.73 6.31 2.27
C ALA A 292 -14.20 5.94 1.96
N CYS A 293 -14.81 6.45 0.88
CA CYS A 293 -16.19 6.08 0.54
C CYS A 293 -16.28 4.59 0.14
N TYR A 294 -15.30 4.13 -0.64
CA TYR A 294 -15.26 2.76 -1.13
C TYR A 294 -14.87 1.78 -0.01
N GLY A 295 -13.94 2.19 0.86
CA GLY A 295 -13.55 1.46 2.08
C GLY A 295 -14.71 1.27 3.06
N TYR A 296 -15.66 2.21 3.18
CA TYR A 296 -16.87 2.00 3.99
C TYR A 296 -17.98 1.22 3.26
N LEU A 297 -17.98 1.20 1.92
CA LEU A 297 -18.96 0.45 1.15
C LEU A 297 -18.74 -1.06 1.23
N ILE A 298 -17.50 -1.53 1.10
CA ILE A 298 -17.21 -2.98 1.07
C ILE A 298 -17.66 -3.68 2.35
N PRO A 299 -17.32 -3.22 3.57
CA PRO A 299 -17.79 -3.86 4.79
C PRO A 299 -19.32 -3.83 4.93
N ALA A 300 -19.98 -2.73 4.52
CA ALA A 300 -21.43 -2.65 4.51
C ALA A 300 -22.06 -3.72 3.59
N LEU A 301 -21.43 -4.01 2.46
CA LEU A 301 -21.86 -5.09 1.56
C LEU A 301 -21.57 -6.48 2.13
N ASP A 302 -20.45 -6.65 2.85
CA ASP A 302 -20.15 -7.89 3.57
C ASP A 302 -21.22 -8.18 4.64
N MET A 303 -21.67 -7.16 5.38
CA MET A 303 -22.78 -7.29 6.33
C MET A 303 -24.09 -7.73 5.65
N LEU A 304 -24.46 -7.13 4.51
CA LEU A 304 -25.63 -7.55 3.73
C LEU A 304 -25.49 -9.00 3.25
N LYS A 305 -24.28 -9.42 2.89
CA LYS A 305 -24.00 -10.79 2.44
C LYS A 305 -24.13 -11.79 3.57
N GLN A 306 -23.61 -11.48 4.76
CA GLN A 306 -23.75 -12.31 5.95
C GLN A 306 -25.23 -12.51 6.34
N GLU A 307 -26.10 -11.56 6.04
CA GLU A 307 -27.56 -11.67 6.23
C GLU A 307 -28.32 -12.31 5.05
N GLY A 308 -27.62 -12.70 3.97
CA GLY A 308 -28.26 -13.24 2.77
C GLY A 308 -29.11 -12.22 2.00
N LEU A 309 -28.85 -10.92 2.20
CA LEU A 309 -29.54 -9.82 1.51
C LEU A 309 -28.79 -9.37 0.25
N PHE A 310 -27.48 -9.57 0.17
CA PHE A 310 -26.66 -9.12 -0.96
C PHE A 310 -27.15 -9.66 -2.31
N GLU A 311 -27.59 -10.92 -2.38
CA GLU A 311 -28.10 -11.54 -3.61
C GLU A 311 -29.40 -10.91 -4.14
N LYS A 312 -30.11 -10.16 -3.29
CA LYS A 312 -31.33 -9.43 -3.64
C LYS A 312 -31.04 -8.02 -4.19
N LEU A 313 -29.78 -7.60 -4.19
CA LEU A 313 -29.36 -6.34 -4.77
C LEU A 313 -29.14 -6.52 -6.27
N HIS A 314 -30.16 -6.18 -7.06
CA HIS A 314 -30.12 -6.32 -8.52
C HIS A 314 -29.55 -5.10 -9.25
N GLU A 315 -29.56 -3.93 -8.58
CA GLU A 315 -29.06 -2.68 -9.15
C GLU A 315 -27.58 -2.47 -8.76
N LYS A 316 -26.77 -2.01 -9.72
CA LYS A 316 -25.36 -1.70 -9.43
C LYS A 316 -25.26 -0.44 -8.60
N ILE A 317 -24.40 -0.48 -7.59
CA ILE A 317 -24.11 0.69 -6.76
C ILE A 317 -23.10 1.56 -7.47
N CYS A 318 -23.51 2.75 -7.92
CA CYS A 318 -22.58 3.71 -8.48
C CYS A 318 -21.85 4.46 -7.36
N ILE A 319 -20.52 4.58 -7.45
CA ILE A 319 -19.74 5.27 -6.44
C ILE A 319 -18.56 6.02 -7.05
N GLY A 320 -18.37 7.26 -6.61
CA GLY A 320 -17.18 8.06 -6.90
C GLY A 320 -17.41 9.37 -7.63
N GLN A 321 -16.34 10.15 -7.76
CA GLN A 321 -16.40 11.54 -8.21
C GLN A 321 -16.79 11.67 -9.68
N GLY A 322 -16.56 10.64 -10.49
CA GLY A 322 -16.95 10.59 -11.89
C GLY A 322 -18.46 10.65 -12.12
N TYR A 323 -19.27 10.51 -11.07
CA TYR A 323 -20.73 10.65 -11.11
C TYR A 323 -21.25 12.05 -10.71
N ARG A 324 -20.37 12.99 -10.35
CA ARG A 324 -20.79 14.36 -10.01
C ARG A 324 -21.53 15.00 -11.18
N GLY A 325 -22.75 15.45 -10.92
CA GLY A 325 -23.61 16.06 -11.93
C GLY A 325 -24.31 15.08 -12.87
N LYS A 326 -24.03 13.77 -12.76
CA LYS A 326 -24.72 12.71 -13.50
C LYS A 326 -25.93 12.20 -12.73
N THR A 327 -26.83 11.52 -13.44
CA THR A 327 -28.01 10.84 -12.88
C THR A 327 -27.84 9.33 -13.02
N GLY A 328 -28.47 8.57 -12.13
CA GLY A 328 -28.53 7.10 -12.17
C GLY A 328 -29.49 6.59 -11.11
N GLU A 329 -29.55 5.27 -10.92
CA GLU A 329 -30.54 4.65 -10.03
C GLU A 329 -30.07 4.64 -8.58
N LEU A 330 -28.99 3.93 -8.28
CA LEU A 330 -28.47 3.74 -6.92
C LEU A 330 -27.03 4.25 -6.82
N GLY A 331 -26.73 5.07 -5.81
CA GLY A 331 -25.36 5.53 -5.58
C GLY A 331 -24.97 5.79 -4.13
N VAL A 332 -23.67 5.88 -3.88
CA VAL A 332 -23.11 6.10 -2.53
C VAL A 332 -22.26 7.37 -2.46
N GLY A 333 -22.60 8.20 -1.49
CA GLY A 333 -21.91 9.44 -1.16
C GLY A 333 -22.43 10.66 -1.93
N HIS A 334 -21.95 11.83 -1.51
CA HIS A 334 -22.37 13.12 -2.07
C HIS A 334 -22.12 13.26 -3.58
N CYS A 335 -21.20 12.46 -4.14
CA CYS A 335 -20.90 12.51 -5.56
C CYS A 335 -22.06 12.00 -6.43
N THR A 336 -22.97 11.19 -5.88
CA THR A 336 -24.14 10.65 -6.57
C THR A 336 -25.45 11.34 -6.14
N ARG A 337 -25.39 12.54 -5.55
CA ARG A 337 -26.57 13.26 -5.00
C ARG A 337 -27.74 13.53 -5.98
N ASN A 338 -27.49 13.39 -7.28
CA ASN A 338 -28.47 13.57 -8.35
C ASN A 338 -29.10 12.24 -8.80
N PHE A 339 -28.76 11.13 -8.15
CA PHE A 339 -29.31 9.81 -8.43
C PHE A 339 -30.70 9.68 -7.79
N ARG A 340 -31.51 8.74 -8.27
CA ARG A 340 -32.85 8.51 -7.72
C ARG A 340 -32.80 8.03 -6.27
N CYS A 341 -31.86 7.13 -5.98
CA CYS A 341 -31.55 6.65 -4.64
C CYS A 341 -30.07 6.88 -4.36
N HIS A 342 -29.75 7.59 -3.29
CA HIS A 342 -28.37 7.77 -2.87
C HIS A 342 -28.19 7.84 -1.36
N VAL A 343 -27.04 7.33 -0.90
CA VAL A 343 -26.58 7.51 0.48
C VAL A 343 -25.89 8.86 0.60
N GLU A 344 -26.39 9.76 1.44
CA GLU A 344 -25.73 11.05 1.71
C GLU A 344 -24.49 10.90 2.61
N GLY A 345 -23.43 11.67 2.31
CA GLY A 345 -22.19 11.70 3.10
C GLY A 345 -20.92 11.93 2.26
N CYS A 346 -19.84 12.42 2.86
CA CYS A 346 -18.55 12.63 2.17
C CYS A 346 -17.33 12.41 3.09
N PRO A 347 -17.00 11.16 3.45
CA PRO A 347 -17.71 9.93 3.09
C PRO A 347 -18.90 9.63 4.05
N PRO A 348 -19.93 8.90 3.61
CA PRO A 348 -20.88 8.26 4.53
C PRO A 348 -20.18 7.14 5.32
N THR A 349 -20.64 6.85 6.53
CA THR A 349 -20.06 5.75 7.34
C THR A 349 -20.56 4.38 6.90
N GLU A 350 -19.83 3.32 7.25
CA GLU A 350 -20.20 1.92 6.99
C GLU A 350 -21.66 1.62 7.41
N THR A 351 -22.03 1.94 8.65
CA THR A 351 -23.39 1.69 9.16
C THR A 351 -24.46 2.46 8.38
N GLN A 352 -24.18 3.70 7.96
CA GLN A 352 -25.12 4.50 7.17
C GLN A 352 -25.36 3.87 5.79
N ILE A 353 -24.30 3.37 5.16
CA ILE A 353 -24.39 2.68 3.87
C ILE A 353 -25.19 1.39 4.03
N TYR A 354 -24.85 0.56 5.02
CA TYR A 354 -25.51 -0.72 5.27
C TYR A 354 -27.02 -0.57 5.50
N GLU A 355 -27.44 0.29 6.43
CA GLU A 355 -28.85 0.49 6.75
C GLU A 355 -29.63 1.02 5.54
N TYR A 356 -29.05 1.96 4.79
CA TYR A 356 -29.70 2.49 3.59
C TYR A 356 -29.88 1.43 2.51
N LEU A 357 -28.84 0.62 2.23
CA LEU A 357 -28.91 -0.43 1.22
C LEU A 357 -29.88 -1.53 1.63
N LYS A 358 -29.94 -1.89 2.92
CA LYS A 358 -30.93 -2.82 3.48
C LYS A 358 -32.35 -2.33 3.26
N ASP A 359 -32.62 -1.06 3.55
CA ASP A 359 -33.90 -0.41 3.29
C ASP A 359 -34.24 -0.34 1.79
N TYR A 360 -33.24 -0.07 0.95
CA TYR A 360 -33.40 -0.04 -0.50
C TYR A 360 -33.81 -1.41 -1.03
N ILE A 361 -33.10 -2.46 -0.63
CA ILE A 361 -33.42 -3.85 -0.97
C ILE A 361 -34.86 -4.16 -0.54
N ALA A 362 -35.24 -3.86 0.71
CA ALA A 362 -36.59 -4.13 1.21
C ALA A 362 -37.71 -3.45 0.40
N LYS A 363 -37.44 -2.29 -0.21
CA LYS A 363 -38.40 -1.53 -1.04
C LYS A 363 -38.45 -1.99 -2.50
N HIS A 364 -37.45 -2.73 -2.97
CA HIS A 364 -37.28 -3.11 -4.38
C HIS A 364 -37.10 -4.63 -4.58
N SER A 365 -37.26 -5.43 -3.52
CA SER A 365 -37.26 -6.91 -3.55
C SER A 365 -38.59 -7.50 -4.01
#